data_AF-A0A6B3GI77-F1
#
_entry.id   AF-A0A6B3GI77-F1
#
_cell.length_a   1.000
_cell.length_b   1.000
_cell.length_c   1.000
_cell.angle_alpha   90.00
_cell.angle_beta   90.00
_cell.angle_gamma   90.00
#
_symmetry.space_group_name_H-M   'P 1'
#
loop_
_entity.id
_entity.type
_entity.pdbx_description
1 polymer ?
#
loop_
_entity_poly.entity_id
_entity_poly.type
_entity_poly.pdbx_seq_one_letter_code
_entity_poly.pdbx_strand_id
1 'polypeptide(L)' 'SPANRDYRPGFAAPLMAKDLGLAANAVRAGGVDAELGLRAAELYARFAEEGGAEQDFSGIVRAIRAASSTTNDAEKGATP' A
#
# COMPACT_ATOMS: atom_id res chain seq x y z
N SER A 1 -17.59 5.60 4.37
CA SER A 1 -16.19 5.15 4.28
C SER A 1 -15.25 6.36 4.23
N PRO A 2 -13.96 6.25 4.59
CA PRO A 2 -12.98 7.34 4.52
C PRO A 2 -12.85 7.98 3.12
N ALA A 3 -13.13 7.20 2.07
CA ALA A 3 -13.21 7.69 0.69
C ALA A 3 -14.23 8.83 0.49
N ASN A 4 -15.30 8.90 1.31
CA ASN A 4 -16.30 9.98 1.26
C ASN A 4 -15.88 11.22 2.06
N ARG A 5 -14.68 11.21 2.68
CA ARG A 5 -14.15 12.27 3.55
C ARG A 5 -12.71 12.60 3.20
N ASP A 6 -12.35 12.50 1.92
CA ASP A 6 -11.01 12.78 1.39
C ASP A 6 -9.89 12.01 2.11
N TYR A 7 -10.16 10.80 2.60
CA TYR A 7 -9.19 9.98 3.32
C TYR A 7 -8.58 10.68 4.55
N ARG A 8 -9.34 11.60 5.17
CA ARG A 8 -8.97 12.16 6.48
C ARG A 8 -8.74 11.04 7.49
N PRO A 9 -7.66 11.10 8.29
CA PRO A 9 -7.19 9.95 9.05
C PRO A 9 -8.18 9.57 10.16
N GLY A 10 -8.79 8.39 10.01
CA GLY A 10 -9.33 7.61 11.13
C GLY A 10 -8.29 6.60 11.63
N PHE A 11 -7.47 6.07 10.70
CA PHE A 11 -6.29 5.26 10.97
C PHE A 11 -5.21 5.55 9.91
N ALA A 12 -4.12 6.22 10.32
CA ALA A 12 -3.13 6.75 9.38
C ALA A 12 -2.30 5.65 8.70
N ALA A 13 -1.87 5.88 7.46
CA ALA A 13 -1.09 4.90 6.69
C ALA A 13 0.22 4.47 7.37
N PRO A 14 1.00 5.34 8.05
CA PRO A 14 2.18 4.91 8.80
C PRO A 14 1.87 3.93 9.93
N LEU A 15 0.70 4.04 10.57
CA LEU A 15 0.27 3.10 11.61
C LEU A 15 -0.06 1.74 11.00
N MET A 16 -0.74 1.72 9.86
CA MET A 16 -1.00 0.47 9.11
C MET A 16 0.31 -0.19 8.66
N ALA A 17 1.26 0.59 8.12
CA ALA A 17 2.56 0.07 7.70
C ALA A 17 3.33 -0.55 8.87
N LYS A 18 3.29 0.07 10.06
CA LYS A 18 3.88 -0.46 11.29
C LYS A 18 3.25 -1.80 11.68
N ASP A 19 1.92 -1.88 11.75
CA ASP A 19 1.22 -3.10 12.18
C ASP A 19 1.44 -4.26 11.21
N LEU A 20 1.41 -3.99 9.89
CA LEU A 20 1.75 -4.98 8.88
C LEU A 20 3.22 -5.41 8.93
N GLY A 21 4.14 -4.51 9.28
CA GLY A 21 5.54 -4.85 9.54
C GLY A 21 5.70 -5.81 10.71
N LEU A 22 4.98 -5.59 11.81
CA LEU A 22 4.96 -6.50 12.95
C LEU A 22 4.36 -7.87 12.58
N ALA A 23 3.25 -7.88 11.84
CA ALA A 23 2.63 -9.11 11.36
C ALA A 23 3.56 -9.89 10.42
N ALA A 24 4.23 -9.21 9.49
CA ALA A 24 5.18 -9.83 8.57
C ALA A 24 6.38 -10.44 9.30
N ASN A 25 6.88 -9.80 10.36
CA ASN A 25 7.94 -10.36 11.19
C ASN A 25 7.47 -11.62 11.94
N ALA A 26 6.25 -11.60 12.50
CA ALA A 26 5.68 -12.75 13.18
C ALA A 26 5.45 -13.94 12.24
N VAL A 27 4.91 -13.70 11.04
CA VAL A 27 4.72 -14.71 9.99
C VAL A 27 6.05 -15.37 9.62
N ARG A 28 7.10 -14.58 9.35
CA ARG A 28 8.43 -15.10 9.00
C ARG A 28 9.02 -15.92 10.15
N ALA A 29 8.94 -15.41 11.38
CA ALA A 29 9.44 -16.12 12.56
C ALA A 29 8.67 -17.44 12.82
N GLY A 30 7.38 -17.47 12.50
CA GLY A 30 6.54 -18.65 12.65
C GLY A 30 6.59 -19.63 11.47
N GLY A 31 7.34 -19.34 10.40
CA GLY A 31 7.35 -20.17 9.19
C GLY A 31 5.99 -20.29 8.51
N VAL A 32 5.13 -19.29 8.67
CA VAL A 32 3.79 -19.28 8.09
C VAL A 32 3.87 -18.80 6.64
N ASP A 33 3.24 -19.54 5.73
CA ASP A 33 3.09 -19.09 4.35
C ASP A 33 1.94 -18.08 4.26
N ALA A 34 2.29 -16.79 4.18
CA ALA A 34 1.34 -15.69 4.09
C ALA A 34 1.71 -14.73 2.94
N GLU A 35 1.93 -15.27 1.74
CA GLU A 35 2.34 -14.51 0.55
C GLU A 35 1.58 -13.19 0.37
N LEU A 36 0.24 -13.23 0.40
CA LEU A 36 -0.59 -12.03 0.25
C LEU A 36 -0.33 -10.99 1.35
N GLY A 37 -0.16 -11.43 2.59
CA GLY A 37 0.11 -10.55 3.73
C GLY A 37 1.49 -9.90 3.64
N LEU A 38 2.50 -10.65 3.19
CA LEU A 38 3.85 -10.14 2.96
C LEU A 38 3.87 -9.09 1.85
N ARG A 39 3.16 -9.33 0.74
CA ARG A 39 3.00 -8.35 -0.34
C ARG A 39 2.25 -7.10 0.11
N ALA A 40 1.21 -7.26 0.94
CA ALA A 40 0.50 -6.13 1.51
C ALA A 40 1.43 -5.27 2.38
N ALA A 41 2.25 -5.88 3.24
CA ALA A 41 3.22 -5.16 4.08
C ALA A 41 4.20 -4.34 3.24
N GLU A 42 4.74 -4.91 2.16
CA GLU A 42 5.63 -4.21 1.22
C GLU A 42 4.93 -3.00 0.56
N LEU A 43 3.68 -3.16 0.13
CA LEU A 43 2.91 -2.10 -0.51
C LEU A 43 2.59 -0.95 0.45
N TYR A 44 2.21 -1.26 1.69
CA TYR A 44 1.92 -0.23 2.69
C TYR A 44 3.17 0.50 3.18
N ALA A 45 4.32 -0.19 3.27
CA ALA A 45 5.59 0.45 3.57
C ALA A 45 5.95 1.50 2.52
N ARG A 46 5.93 1.13 1.23
CA ARG A 46 6.15 2.08 0.13
C ARG A 46 5.13 3.21 0.13
N PHE A 47 3.84 2.90 0.31
CA PHE A 47 2.81 3.93 0.35
C PHE A 47 3.02 4.95 1.47
N ALA A 48 3.43 4.51 2.68
CA ALA A 48 3.71 5.41 3.78
C ALA A 48 4.91 6.34 3.48
N GLU A 49 5.91 5.86 2.76
CA GLU A 49 7.11 6.62 2.37
C GLU A 49 6.89 7.58 1.18
N GLU A 50 6.09 7.18 0.19
CA GLU A 50 5.97 7.85 -1.12
C GLU A 50 4.80 8.84 -1.23
N GLY A 51 4.06 9.10 -0.15
CA GLY A 51 2.98 10.12 -0.14
C GLY A 51 1.76 9.82 0.73
N GLY A 52 1.76 8.68 1.42
CA GLY A 52 0.69 8.25 2.33
C GLY A 52 0.83 8.74 3.77
N ALA A 53 1.93 9.39 4.15
CA ALA A 53 2.24 9.73 5.55
C ALA A 53 1.10 10.44 6.30
N GLU A 54 0.42 11.37 5.63
CA GLU A 54 -0.68 12.17 6.20
C GLU A 54 -2.08 11.66 5.80
N GLN A 55 -2.16 10.51 5.12
CA GLN A 55 -3.41 9.95 4.61
C GLN A 55 -3.91 8.80 5.50
N ASP A 56 -5.23 8.57 5.47
CA ASP A 56 -5.80 7.30 5.95
C ASP A 56 -5.23 6.12 5.14
N PHE A 57 -5.08 4.96 5.78
CA PHE A 57 -4.54 3.76 5.14
C PHE A 57 -5.27 3.40 3.83
N SER A 58 -6.58 3.69 3.74
CA SER A 58 -7.37 3.40 2.54
C SER A 58 -6.95 4.23 1.31
N GLY A 59 -6.13 5.27 1.48
CA GLY A 59 -5.53 6.07 0.40
C GLY A 59 -4.64 5.25 -0.55
N ILE A 60 -4.15 4.08 -0.11
CA ILE A 60 -3.36 3.16 -0.93
C ILE A 60 -4.05 2.77 -2.25
N VAL A 61 -5.39 2.75 -2.27
CA VAL A 61 -6.18 2.45 -3.47
C VAL A 61 -5.91 3.48 -4.58
N ARG A 62 -5.70 4.75 -4.22
CA ARG A 62 -5.35 5.81 -5.18
C ARG A 62 -3.93 5.63 -5.68
N ALA A 63 -2.98 5.30 -4.79
CA ALA A 63 -1.59 5.03 -5.16
C ALA A 63 -1.48 3.86 -6.15
N ILE A 64 -2.18 2.75 -5.87
CA ILE A 64 -2.24 1.58 -6.76
C ILE A 64 -2.85 1.97 -8.11
N ARG A 65 -3.97 2.70 -8.11
CA ARG A 65 -4.61 3.16 -9.35
C ARG A 65 -3.67 4.01 -10.21
N ALA A 66 -2.96 4.96 -9.58
CA ALA A 66 -1.99 5.81 -10.27
C ALA A 66 -0.84 4.99 -10.88
N ALA A 67 -0.26 4.07 -10.11
CA ALA A 67 0.80 3.18 -10.60
C ALA A 67 0.32 2.31 -11.77
N SER A 68 -0.91 1.75 -11.69
CA SER A 68 -1.49 0.96 -12.77
C SER A 68 -1.73 1.75 -14.06
N SER A 69 -2.10 3.04 -13.96
CA SER A 69 -2.21 3.90 -15.16
C SER A 69 -0.86 4.18 -15.81
N THR A 70 0.19 4.43 -15.02
CA THR A 70 1.54 4.71 -15.55
C THR A 70 2.13 3.51 -16.30
N THR A 71 1.93 2.28 -15.77
CA THR A 71 2.35 1.06 -16.47
C THR A 71 1.68 0.92 -17.84
N ASN A 72 0.38 1.23 -17.92
CA ASN A 72 -0.40 1.07 -19.15
C ASN A 72 -0.02 2.09 -20.25
N ASP A 73 0.41 3.29 -19.86
CA ASP A 73 0.89 4.30 -20.82
C ASP A 73 2.31 3.97 -21.32
N ALA A 74 3.17 3.42 -20.46
CA ALA A 74 4.51 2.95 -20.84
C ALA A 74 4.45 1.79 -21.84
N GLU A 75 3.51 0.86 -21.68
CA GLU A 75 3.29 -0.24 -22.64
C GLU A 75 2.76 0.27 -23.99
N LYS A 76 1.90 1.30 -24.00
CA LYS A 76 1.36 1.89 -25.25
C LYS A 76 2.39 2.69 -26.05
N GLY A 77 3.37 3.30 -25.39
CA GLY A 77 4.44 4.07 -26.04
C GLY A 77 5.56 3.22 -26.66
N ALA A 78 5.58 1.90 -26.43
CA ALA A 78 6.66 1.00 -26.83
C ALA A 78 6.40 0.21 -28.13
N THR A 79 5.37 0.57 -28.91
CA THR A 79 5.12 -0.06 -30.21
C THR A 79 5.76 0.76 -31.33
N PRO A 80 6.68 0.20 -32.15
CA PRO A 80 7.18 0.86 -33.36
C PRO A 80 6.12 0.97 -34.46
#